data_AF-A0A7I9WLB3-F1
#
_entry.id   AF-A0A7I9WLB3-F1
#
_cell.length_a   1.000
_cell.length_b   1.000
_cell.length_c   1.000
_cell.angle_alpha   90.00
_cell.angle_beta   90.00
_cell.angle_gamma   90.00
#
_symmetry.space_group_name_H-M   'P 1'
#
loop_
_entity.id
_entity.type
_entity.pdbx_description
1 polymer ?
#
loop_
_entity_poly.entity_id
_entity_poly.type
_entity_poly.pdbx_seq_one_letter_code
_entity_poly.pdbx_strand_id
1 'polypeptide(L)'
;MSALTPALRDEIDRLLHTSDPVFNHGEVLRSIEAGATAEQIAAKHRRTTADVEAYMKSLQHLLVGTIPASRAAAATNAAAYRELLSRELSPGLQSYAEERLQRLLAINPDATRAPAAPARPRVTKPKTAAAKPTRTPIPEPTRDKMCPDCFQVHAGDCY
;
A
#
# COMPACT_ATOMS: atom_id res chain seq x y z
N MET A 1 -23.72 -7.73 3.18
CA MET A 1 -22.31 -7.24 3.13
C MET A 1 -22.00 -6.94 1.69
N SER A 2 -21.54 -5.73 1.38
CA SER A 2 -21.21 -5.38 0.00
C SER A 2 -19.88 -6.04 -0.39
N ALA A 3 -19.94 -6.98 -1.32
CA ALA A 3 -18.75 -7.59 -1.90
C ALA A 3 -18.06 -6.61 -2.84
N LEU A 4 -16.73 -6.72 -2.98
CA LEU A 4 -16.01 -5.97 -4.01
C LEU A 4 -16.36 -6.61 -5.37
N THR A 5 -17.22 -5.95 -6.12
CA THR A 5 -17.55 -6.40 -7.49
C THR A 5 -16.44 -5.97 -8.45
N PRO A 6 -16.30 -6.63 -9.62
CA PRO A 6 -15.34 -6.20 -10.64
C PRO A 6 -15.53 -4.73 -11.04
N ALA A 7 -16.77 -4.27 -11.21
CA ALA A 7 -17.05 -2.88 -11.56
C ALA A 7 -16.58 -1.87 -10.48
N LEU A 8 -16.76 -2.21 -9.20
CA LEU A 8 -16.24 -1.39 -8.09
C LEU A 8 -14.72 -1.39 -8.05
N ARG A 9 -14.10 -2.54 -8.32
CA ARG A 9 -12.64 -2.67 -8.41
C ARG A 9 -12.07 -1.82 -9.53
N ASP A 10 -12.67 -1.86 -10.72
CA ASP A 10 -12.24 -1.07 -11.87
C ASP A 10 -12.40 0.44 -11.60
N GLU A 11 -13.44 0.84 -10.87
CA GLU A 11 -13.60 2.22 -10.44
C GLU A 11 -12.53 2.65 -9.44
N ILE A 12 -12.25 1.84 -8.41
CA ILE A 12 -11.16 2.09 -7.45
C ILE A 12 -9.83 2.22 -8.19
N ASP A 13 -9.54 1.29 -9.10
CA ASP A 13 -8.31 1.28 -9.88
C ASP A 13 -8.15 2.57 -10.70
N ARG A 14 -9.19 2.98 -11.44
CA ARG A 14 -9.19 4.26 -12.17
C ARG A 14 -8.97 5.47 -11.25
N LEU A 15 -9.57 5.49 -10.07
CA LEU A 15 -9.41 6.59 -9.11
C LEU A 15 -7.98 6.65 -8.55
N LEU A 16 -7.35 5.51 -8.29
CA LEU A 16 -5.95 5.44 -7.86
C LEU A 16 -5.01 5.94 -8.95
N HIS A 17 -5.23 5.56 -10.21
CA HIS A 17 -4.43 6.03 -11.34
C HIS A 17 -4.55 7.54 -11.57
N THR A 18 -5.75 8.09 -11.39
CA THR A 18 -6.05 9.54 -11.53
C THR A 18 -5.82 10.33 -10.24
N SER A 19 -5.12 9.75 -9.26
CA SER A 19 -4.83 10.44 -8.00
C SER A 19 -3.81 11.56 -8.15
N ASP A 20 -3.91 12.59 -7.31
CA ASP A 20 -2.96 13.69 -7.30
C ASP A 20 -1.52 13.15 -7.10
N PRO A 21 -0.49 13.85 -7.62
CA PRO A 21 0.91 13.41 -7.54
C PRO A 21 1.53 13.56 -6.14
N VAL A 22 0.71 13.73 -5.10
CA VAL A 22 1.13 13.74 -3.69
C VAL A 22 1.32 12.29 -3.23
N PHE A 23 2.20 12.05 -2.24
CA PHE A 23 2.36 10.73 -1.65
C PHE A 23 1.04 10.24 -1.01
N ASN A 24 0.37 9.34 -1.72
CA ASN A 24 -0.91 8.69 -1.38
C ASN A 24 -0.93 7.26 -1.97
N HIS A 25 -2.03 6.54 -1.81
CA HIS A 25 -2.13 5.16 -2.33
C HIS A 25 -2.00 5.09 -3.87
N GLY A 26 -2.53 6.08 -4.60
CA GLY A 26 -2.42 6.15 -6.05
C GLY A 26 -0.99 6.38 -6.56
N GLU A 27 -0.22 7.26 -5.90
CA GLU A 27 1.19 7.48 -6.23
C GLU A 27 2.07 6.26 -5.96
N VAL A 28 1.78 5.52 -4.89
CA VAL A 28 2.46 4.25 -4.60
C VAL A 28 2.13 3.21 -5.67
N LEU A 29 0.84 3.07 -6.06
CA LEU A 29 0.42 2.16 -7.12
C LEU A 29 1.15 2.44 -8.44
N ARG A 30 1.09 3.68 -8.93
CA ARG A 30 1.75 4.07 -10.18
C ARG A 30 3.26 3.88 -10.15
N SER A 31 3.90 4.08 -8.99
CA SER A 31 5.33 3.85 -8.84
C SER A 31 5.68 2.37 -8.98
N ILE A 32 4.87 1.48 -8.41
CA ILE A 32 5.05 0.02 -8.53
C ILE A 32 4.86 -0.44 -9.97
N GLU A 33 3.83 0.09 -10.66
CA GLU A 33 3.56 -0.21 -12.07
C GLU A 33 4.67 0.28 -13.00
N ALA A 34 5.33 1.38 -12.64
CA ALA A 34 6.53 1.87 -13.31
C ALA A 34 7.80 1.05 -12.98
N GLY A 35 7.68 -0.02 -12.18
CA GLY A 35 8.77 -0.92 -11.80
C GLY A 35 9.61 -0.44 -10.63
N ALA A 36 9.17 0.57 -9.86
CA ALA A 36 9.91 1.06 -8.71
C ALA A 36 9.80 0.11 -7.51
N THR A 37 10.91 -0.10 -6.81
CA THR A 37 10.95 -0.87 -5.55
C THR A 37 10.50 -0.01 -4.36
N ALA A 38 10.18 -0.66 -3.24
CA ALA A 38 9.79 0.04 -2.01
C ALA A 38 10.87 1.04 -1.54
N GLU A 39 12.16 0.69 -1.69
CA GLU A 39 13.29 1.55 -1.35
C GLU A 39 13.39 2.77 -2.27
N GLN A 40 13.13 2.60 -3.56
CA GLN A 40 13.17 3.70 -4.53
C GLN A 40 12.02 4.69 -4.28
N ILE A 41 10.82 4.17 -3.99
CA ILE A 41 9.66 4.98 -3.60
C ILE A 41 9.94 5.72 -2.29
N ALA A 42 10.50 5.02 -1.29
CA ALA A 42 10.85 5.58 0.00
C ALA A 42 11.87 6.72 -0.14
N ALA A 43 12.91 6.52 -0.95
CA ALA A 43 13.91 7.54 -1.25
C ALA A 43 13.30 8.77 -1.96
N LYS A 44 12.49 8.55 -3.00
CA LYS A 44 11.81 9.61 -3.77
C LYS A 44 10.95 10.50 -2.87
N HIS A 45 10.19 9.87 -1.98
CA HIS A 45 9.18 10.54 -1.14
C HIS A 45 9.65 10.87 0.27
N ARG A 46 10.94 10.64 0.57
CA ARG A 46 11.55 10.84 1.90
C ARG A 46 10.79 10.10 3.02
N ARG A 47 10.39 8.86 2.74
CA ARG A 47 9.70 7.94 3.67
C ARG A 47 10.61 6.80 4.08
N THR A 48 10.17 6.02 5.06
CA THR A 48 10.82 4.75 5.38
C THR A 48 10.33 3.66 4.44
N THR A 49 11.15 2.64 4.17
CA THR A 49 10.72 1.47 3.39
C THR A 49 9.52 0.77 4.02
N ALA A 50 9.50 0.65 5.36
CA ALA A 50 8.39 0.06 6.11
C ALA A 50 7.07 0.84 5.91
N ASP A 51 7.11 2.16 5.82
CA ASP A 51 5.92 2.96 5.50
C ASP A 51 5.40 2.62 4.10
N VAL A 52 6.30 2.55 3.11
CA VAL A 52 5.91 2.21 1.73
C VAL A 52 5.32 0.80 1.65
N GLU A 53 5.95 -0.18 2.31
CA GLU A 53 5.42 -1.55 2.39
C GLU A 53 4.03 -1.61 3.03
N ALA A 54 3.75 -0.75 4.02
CA ALA A 54 2.42 -0.66 4.61
C ALA A 54 1.38 -0.14 3.60
N TYR A 55 1.74 0.83 2.76
CA TYR A 55 0.89 1.29 1.66
C TYR A 55 0.70 0.21 0.59
N MET A 56 1.74 -0.55 0.26
CA MET A 56 1.65 -1.70 -0.67
C MET A 56 0.68 -2.77 -0.16
N LYS A 57 0.78 -3.13 1.12
CA LYS A 57 -0.17 -4.07 1.76
C LYS A 57 -1.60 -3.50 1.82
N SER A 58 -1.73 -2.21 2.05
CA SER A 58 -3.02 -1.50 2.01
C SER A 58 -3.66 -1.58 0.62
N LEU A 59 -2.88 -1.35 -0.44
CA LEU A 59 -3.33 -1.51 -1.83
C LEU A 59 -3.80 -2.94 -2.13
N GLN A 60 -3.10 -3.96 -1.62
CA GLN A 60 -3.53 -5.35 -1.74
C GLN A 60 -4.90 -5.57 -1.10
N HIS A 61 -5.10 -5.11 0.15
CA HIS A 61 -6.38 -5.22 0.83
C HIS A 61 -7.50 -4.48 0.09
N LEU A 62 -7.20 -3.28 -0.43
CA LEU A 62 -8.14 -2.44 -1.17
C LEU A 62 -8.59 -3.10 -2.49
N LEU A 63 -7.66 -3.59 -3.31
CA LEU A 63 -7.94 -4.16 -4.62
C LEU A 63 -8.48 -5.59 -4.57
N VAL A 64 -8.22 -6.33 -3.49
CA VAL A 64 -8.81 -7.66 -3.23
C VAL A 64 -10.12 -7.56 -2.46
N GLY A 65 -10.37 -6.45 -1.76
CA GLY A 65 -11.59 -6.24 -0.95
C GLY A 65 -11.57 -6.93 0.41
N THR A 66 -10.38 -7.22 0.93
CA THR A 66 -10.18 -7.84 2.25
C THR A 66 -10.04 -6.79 3.35
N ILE A 67 -10.28 -7.19 4.60
CA ILE A 67 -10.14 -6.32 5.76
C ILE A 67 -8.96 -6.84 6.59
N PRO A 68 -7.95 -6.00 6.89
CA PRO A 68 -6.83 -6.40 7.73
C PRO A 68 -7.27 -6.64 9.18
N ALA A 69 -6.62 -7.57 9.87
CA ALA A 69 -6.94 -7.88 11.27
C ALA A 69 -6.20 -6.98 12.29
N SER A 70 -5.07 -6.38 11.92
CA SER A 70 -4.25 -5.60 12.85
C SER A 70 -4.65 -4.12 12.89
N ARG A 71 -4.50 -3.48 14.06
CA ARG A 71 -4.81 -2.07 14.24
C ARG A 71 -4.00 -1.15 13.34
N ALA A 72 -2.71 -1.45 13.15
CA ALA A 72 -1.83 -0.66 12.30
C ALA A 72 -2.25 -0.73 10.83
N ALA A 73 -2.51 -1.94 10.31
CA ALA A 73 -2.97 -2.10 8.93
C ALA A 73 -4.38 -1.53 8.74
N ALA A 74 -5.26 -1.62 9.74
CA ALA A 74 -6.58 -0.99 9.70
C ALA A 74 -6.49 0.54 9.60
N ALA A 75 -5.51 1.17 10.25
CA ALA A 75 -5.29 2.62 10.13
C ALA A 75 -4.87 3.04 8.72
N THR A 76 -3.92 2.33 8.11
CA THR A 76 -3.46 2.62 6.74
C THR A 76 -4.58 2.38 5.72
N ASN A 77 -5.34 1.30 5.86
CA ASN A 77 -6.49 1.02 4.99
C ASN A 77 -7.61 2.04 5.18
N ALA A 78 -7.86 2.49 6.42
CA ALA A 78 -8.84 3.55 6.66
C ALA A 78 -8.43 4.86 5.98
N ALA A 79 -7.13 5.16 5.90
CA ALA A 79 -6.64 6.28 5.11
C ALA A 79 -6.93 6.10 3.62
N ALA A 80 -6.74 4.90 3.05
CA ALA A 80 -7.07 4.61 1.66
C ALA A 80 -8.56 4.85 1.33
N TYR A 81 -9.47 4.35 2.17
CA TYR A 81 -10.91 4.59 1.96
C TYR A 81 -11.31 6.05 2.15
N ARG A 82 -10.64 6.80 3.04
CA ARG A 82 -10.85 8.26 3.16
C ARG A 82 -10.33 9.02 1.93
N GLU A 83 -9.19 8.61 1.37
CA GLU A 83 -8.68 9.15 0.12
C GLU A 83 -9.70 8.95 -1.01
N LEU A 84 -10.33 7.77 -1.10
CA LEU A 84 -11.43 7.54 -2.05
C LEU A 84 -12.64 8.43 -1.78
N LEU A 85 -13.12 8.47 -0.52
CA LEU A 85 -14.30 9.26 -0.13
C LEU A 85 -14.12 10.78 -0.26
N SER A 86 -12.88 11.25 -0.43
CA SER A 86 -12.60 12.66 -0.76
C SER A 86 -12.87 13.03 -2.22
N ARG A 87 -13.22 12.05 -3.06
CA ARG A 87 -13.48 12.19 -4.50
C ARG A 87 -14.96 11.98 -4.81
N GLU A 88 -15.35 12.32 -6.04
CA GLU A 88 -16.65 11.91 -6.57
C GLU A 88 -16.61 10.41 -6.88
N LEU A 89 -17.51 9.65 -6.24
CA LEU A 89 -17.64 8.21 -6.37
C LEU A 89 -19.03 7.87 -6.94
N SER A 90 -19.14 6.74 -7.61
CA SER A 90 -20.46 6.16 -7.90
C SER A 90 -21.21 5.86 -6.58
N PRO A 91 -22.55 5.89 -6.57
CA PRO A 91 -23.33 5.59 -5.36
C PRO A 91 -23.01 4.20 -4.77
N GLY A 92 -22.69 3.23 -5.63
CA GLY A 92 -22.29 1.88 -5.24
C GLY A 92 -20.92 1.87 -4.55
N LEU A 93 -19.94 2.59 -5.09
CA LEU A 93 -18.61 2.69 -4.50
C LEU A 93 -18.61 3.50 -3.21
N GLN A 94 -19.42 4.56 -3.14
CA GLN A 94 -19.60 5.34 -1.92
C GLN A 94 -20.13 4.46 -0.78
N SER A 95 -21.24 3.75 -1.01
CA SER A 95 -21.84 2.85 -0.01
C SER A 95 -20.86 1.75 0.42
N TYR A 96 -20.13 1.18 -0.53
CA TYR A 96 -19.10 0.17 -0.26
C TYR A 96 -17.95 0.74 0.59
N ALA A 97 -17.41 1.91 0.22
CA ALA A 97 -16.30 2.54 0.91
C ALA A 97 -16.67 2.95 2.34
N GLU A 98 -17.88 3.47 2.56
CA GLU A 98 -18.41 3.79 3.89
C GLU A 98 -18.55 2.53 4.76
N GLU A 99 -19.14 1.45 4.24
CA GLU A 99 -19.25 0.16 4.95
C GLU A 99 -17.87 -0.38 5.36
N ARG A 100 -16.88 -0.29 4.47
CA ARG A 100 -15.51 -0.74 4.73
C ARG A 100 -14.81 0.15 5.75
N LEU A 101 -14.95 1.47 5.64
CA LEU A 101 -14.38 2.40 6.60
C LEU A 101 -14.93 2.15 8.00
N GLN A 102 -16.24 1.98 8.16
CA GLN A 102 -16.87 1.66 9.45
C GLN A 102 -16.26 0.41 10.12
N ARG A 103 -16.00 -0.65 9.34
CA ARG A 103 -15.36 -1.87 9.87
C ARG A 103 -13.91 -1.66 10.29
N LEU A 104 -13.16 -0.88 9.52
CA LEU A 104 -11.77 -0.55 9.85
C LEU A 104 -11.70 0.27 11.15
N LEU A 105 -12.66 1.18 11.35
CA LEU A 105 -12.81 1.93 12.59
C LEU A 105 -13.25 1.06 13.77
N ALA A 106 -14.02 -0.01 13.55
CA ALA A 106 -14.32 -0.98 14.59
C ALA A 106 -13.07 -1.74 15.06
N ILE A 107 -12.11 -2.00 14.17
CA ILE A 107 -10.82 -2.63 14.51
C ILE A 107 -9.89 -1.64 15.20
N ASN A 108 -9.83 -0.41 14.70
CA ASN A 108 -9.02 0.67 15.25
C ASN A 108 -9.78 2.00 15.28
N PRO A 109 -10.46 2.33 16.40
CA PRO A 109 -11.22 3.58 16.52
C PRO A 109 -10.34 4.82 16.38
N ASP A 110 -9.06 4.74 16.78
CA ASP A 110 -8.11 5.85 16.69
C ASP A 110 -7.65 6.14 15.25
N ALA A 111 -8.01 5.29 14.27
CA ALA A 111 -7.70 5.54 12.87
C ALA A 111 -8.40 6.79 12.29
N THR A 112 -9.39 7.35 12.98
CA THR A 112 -9.99 8.67 12.67
C THR A 112 -9.14 9.85 13.14
N ARG A 113 -8.33 9.68 14.19
CA ARG A 113 -7.54 10.76 14.82
C ARG A 113 -6.27 11.09 14.06
N ALA A 114 -5.83 10.20 13.17
CA ALA A 114 -4.74 10.46 12.25
C ALA A 114 -5.31 11.05 10.95
N PRO A 115 -5.16 12.36 10.67
CA PRO A 115 -4.86 12.71 9.29
C PRO A 115 -3.70 11.80 8.85
N ALA A 116 -3.64 11.39 7.58
CA ALA A 116 -2.44 10.77 7.02
C ALA A 116 -1.31 11.82 7.09
N ALA A 117 -0.80 12.06 8.29
CA ALA A 117 0.14 13.11 8.56
C ALA A 117 1.42 12.71 7.82
N PRO A 118 2.06 13.64 7.11
CA PRO A 118 3.38 13.38 6.59
C PRO A 118 4.24 12.98 7.78
N ALA A 119 4.84 11.79 7.71
CA ALA A 119 5.83 11.35 8.66
C ALA A 119 6.90 12.44 8.66
N ARG A 120 6.87 13.32 9.66
CA ARG A 120 7.93 14.29 9.85
C ARG A 120 9.22 13.45 9.98
N PRO A 121 10.27 13.75 9.21
CA PRO A 121 11.51 13.01 9.35
C PRO A 121 11.98 13.20 10.79
N ARG A 122 11.99 12.12 11.56
CA ARG A 122 12.70 12.09 12.84
C ARG A 122 14.17 12.18 12.45
N VAL A 123 14.72 13.41 12.51
CA VAL A 123 16.15 13.65 12.41
C VAL A 123 16.81 12.94 13.59
N THR A 124 17.21 11.70 13.36
CA THR A 124 18.15 11.02 14.25
C THR A 124 19.51 11.59 13.92
N LYS A 125 20.09 12.31 14.87
CA LYS A 125 21.48 12.78 14.79
C LYS A 125 22.39 11.56 14.54
N PRO A 126 23.40 11.68 13.66
CA PRO A 126 24.24 10.55 13.30
C PRO A 126 25.10 10.13 14.49
N LYS A 127 25.04 8.84 14.85
CA LYS A 127 26.03 8.20 15.71
C LYS A 127 26.95 7.36 14.82
N THR A 128 28.23 7.65 14.95
CA THR A 128 29.34 7.15 14.15
C THR A 128 29.56 5.64 14.31
N ALA A 129 30.05 5.05 13.20
CA ALA A 129 31.00 3.93 13.07
C ALA A 129 30.50 2.49 12.78
N ALA A 130 30.95 2.05 11.58
CA ALA A 130 31.59 0.78 11.21
C ALA A 130 30.79 -0.54 11.09
N ALA A 131 30.66 -1.05 9.85
CA ALA A 131 31.47 -2.15 9.27
C ALA A 131 30.75 -2.80 8.06
N LYS A 132 31.50 -3.11 6.98
CA LYS A 132 31.02 -3.88 5.80
C LYS A 132 30.79 -5.36 6.17
N PRO A 133 29.98 -6.12 5.39
CA PRO A 133 30.63 -6.96 4.38
C PRO A 133 29.91 -7.04 3.02
N THR A 134 30.75 -7.27 2.01
CA THR A 134 30.50 -7.58 0.59
C THR A 134 29.54 -8.75 0.38
N ARG A 135 28.65 -8.67 -0.63
CA ARG A 135 28.18 -9.87 -1.36
C ARG A 135 27.73 -9.57 -2.80
N THR A 136 28.01 -10.54 -3.65
CA THR A 136 28.02 -10.64 -5.11
C THR A 136 26.67 -10.46 -5.84
N PRO A 137 26.69 -10.19 -7.17
CA PRO A 137 25.48 -10.06 -7.98
C PRO A 137 24.84 -11.42 -8.26
N ILE A 138 23.51 -11.50 -8.15
CA ILE A 138 22.67 -12.68 -8.49
C ILE A 138 21.71 -12.25 -9.61
N PRO A 139 21.42 -13.11 -10.61
CA PRO A 139 20.93 -12.70 -11.93
C PRO A 139 19.46 -12.26 -11.93
N GLU A 140 19.12 -11.37 -12.86
CA GLU A 140 17.77 -10.87 -13.13
C GLU A 140 16.76 -12.03 -13.33
N PRO A 141 15.62 -12.01 -12.62
CA PRO A 141 14.52 -12.89 -12.96
C PRO A 141 13.56 -12.17 -13.91
N THR A 142 13.54 -12.64 -15.16
CA THR A 142 12.45 -12.37 -16.09
C THR A 142 11.14 -12.95 -15.57
N ARG A 143 10.04 -12.26 -15.90
CA ARG A 143 8.65 -12.48 -15.47
C ARG A 143 8.13 -13.92 -15.61
N ASP A 144 8.78 -14.75 -16.42
CA ASP A 144 8.40 -16.14 -16.70
C ASP A 144 8.87 -17.16 -15.64
N LYS A 145 9.53 -16.73 -14.56
CA LYS A 145 10.07 -17.62 -13.50
C LYS A 145 9.48 -17.40 -12.10
N MET A 146 8.36 -16.70 -11.97
CA MET A 146 7.74 -16.37 -10.66
C MET A 146 6.62 -17.37 -10.30
N CYS A 147 6.65 -17.95 -9.10
CA CYS A 147 5.56 -18.83 -8.60
C CYS A 147 4.28 -18.00 -8.46
N PRO A 148 3.14 -18.42 -9.04
CA PRO A 148 1.89 -17.66 -8.97
C PRO A 148 1.28 -17.62 -7.55
N ASP A 149 1.74 -18.50 -6.65
CA ASP A 149 1.24 -18.58 -5.29
C ASP A 149 2.00 -17.66 -4.31
N CYS A 150 3.30 -17.44 -4.52
CA CYS A 150 4.15 -16.65 -3.61
C CYS A 150 4.86 -15.46 -4.27
N PHE A 151 4.79 -15.34 -5.60
CA PHE A 151 5.41 -14.29 -6.41
C PHE A 151 6.92 -14.09 -6.17
N GLN A 152 7.63 -15.16 -5.78
CA GLN A 152 9.09 -15.22 -5.73
C GLN A 152 9.64 -16.17 -6.80
N VAL A 153 10.96 -16.11 -7.02
CA VAL A 153 11.68 -16.94 -8.00
C VAL A 153 12.41 -18.05 -7.26
N HIS A 154 11.92 -19.28 -7.38
CA HIS A 154 12.53 -20.47 -6.80
C HIS A 154 12.36 -21.67 -7.74
N ALA A 155 13.23 -22.66 -7.60
CA ALA A 155 13.29 -23.84 -8.47
C ALA A 155 12.66 -25.08 -7.81
N GLY A 156 11.43 -24.99 -7.29
CA GLY A 156 10.78 -26.11 -6.60
C GLY A 156 9.57 -25.72 -5.74
N ASP A 157 8.99 -26.66 -4.99
CA ASP A 157 7.70 -26.47 -4.30
C ASP A 157 7.67 -25.27 -3.33
N CYS A 158 6.58 -24.50 -3.47
CA CYS A 158 6.19 -23.34 -2.68
C CYS A 158 5.75 -23.85 -1.27
N TYR A 159 6.59 -23.72 -0.22
CA TYR A 159 6.25 -24.02 1.20
C TYR A 159 6.00 -22.76 2.01
#